data_AF-A0A940A1V8-F1
#
_entry.id   AF-A0A940A1V8-F1
#
_cell.length_a   1.000
_cell.length_b   1.000
_cell.length_c   1.000
_cell.angle_alpha   90.00
_cell.angle_beta   90.00
_cell.angle_gamma   90.00
#
_symmetry.space_group_name_H-M   'P 1'
#
loop_
_entity.id
_entity.type
_entity.pdbx_description
1 polymer ?
#
loop_
_entity_poly.entity_id
_entity_poly.type
_entity_poly.pdbx_seq_one_letter_code
_entity_poly.pdbx_strand_id
1 'polypeptide(L)'
;MKKTVLRVISSCLLALLALGLFYLCSYAVLYILAVLGFDSDRYTGLYCVSSYGLIMLFLWTFWRITRQSEKFIYFKKTSPSQKISVVLIAIGLAGIVTIYMFGAAYLSKYLESLKEHLDEYKQTVDRYSDVPQEQVPLWDSIIYILTTFTLVPLCEEFLFRGIIMGQMRKIMPVGFAVLVQAIVFGLMHGLTLHIGYALICGIVMGLVYMFCDNFWMPVLIHSIFNFLGSSFSNILNLKQLGVPSDIRANISYTLVLVKYFFMFPAALAFVYLWYRYKKNKEDEARHIKEAAEAYTADSEEALSC
;
A
#
# COMPACT_ATOMS: atom_id res chain seq x y z
N MET A 1 -18.08 -14.89 -26.79
CA MET A 1 -18.58 -15.26 -25.44
C MET A 1 -17.62 -16.17 -24.67
N LYS A 2 -17.30 -17.40 -25.13
CA LYS A 2 -16.39 -18.33 -24.42
C LYS A 2 -15.01 -17.73 -24.06
N LYS A 3 -14.36 -17.00 -24.98
CA LYS A 3 -13.05 -16.35 -24.74
C LYS A 3 -13.11 -15.26 -23.66
N THR A 4 -14.21 -14.51 -23.57
CA THR A 4 -14.39 -13.45 -22.57
C THR A 4 -14.59 -14.04 -21.18
N VAL A 5 -15.42 -15.08 -21.05
CA VAL A 5 -15.64 -15.80 -19.79
C VAL A 5 -14.36 -16.43 -19.28
N LEU A 6 -13.59 -17.10 -20.17
CA LEU A 6 -12.28 -17.68 -19.83
C LEU A 6 -11.29 -16.63 -19.32
N ARG A 7 -11.28 -15.42 -19.92
CA ARG A 7 -10.43 -14.31 -19.47
C ARG A 7 -10.81 -13.83 -18.08
N VAL A 8 -12.10 -13.67 -17.80
CA VAL A 8 -12.60 -13.29 -16.47
C VAL A 8 -12.19 -14.33 -15.43
N ILE A 9 -12.47 -15.61 -15.68
CA ILE A 9 -12.13 -16.70 -14.76
C ILE A 9 -10.61 -16.74 -14.52
N SER A 10 -9.79 -16.68 -15.57
CA SER A 10 -8.33 -16.71 -15.44
C SER A 10 -7.79 -15.52 -14.63
N SER A 11 -8.28 -14.30 -14.89
CA SER A 11 -7.85 -13.11 -14.15
C SER A 11 -8.23 -13.18 -12.67
N CYS A 12 -9.43 -13.67 -12.34
CA CYS A 12 -9.85 -13.89 -10.96
C CYS A 12 -9.02 -14.98 -10.28
N LEU A 13 -8.80 -16.12 -10.94
CA LEU A 13 -7.98 -17.23 -10.39
C LEU A 13 -6.54 -16.80 -10.13
N LEU A 14 -5.93 -16.03 -11.02
CA LEU A 14 -4.57 -15.52 -10.83
C LEU A 14 -4.49 -14.53 -9.65
N ALA A 15 -5.48 -13.67 -9.48
CA ALA A 15 -5.55 -12.77 -8.32
C ALA A 15 -5.71 -13.54 -7.01
N LEU A 16 -6.61 -14.54 -6.98
CA LEU A 16 -6.83 -15.40 -5.82
C LEU A 16 -5.62 -16.27 -5.49
N LEU A 17 -4.93 -16.81 -6.51
CA LEU A 17 -3.72 -17.60 -6.32
C LEU A 17 -2.59 -16.75 -5.72
N ALA A 18 -2.43 -15.49 -6.17
CA ALA A 18 -1.45 -14.58 -5.59
C ALA A 18 -1.75 -14.24 -4.11
N LEU A 19 -3.03 -14.05 -3.76
CA LEU A 19 -3.47 -13.88 -2.37
C LEU A 19 -3.24 -15.15 -1.54
N GLY A 20 -3.56 -16.32 -2.09
CA GLY A 20 -3.32 -17.60 -1.45
C GLY A 20 -1.84 -17.84 -1.18
N LEU A 21 -0.96 -17.52 -2.14
CA LEU A 21 0.49 -17.59 -1.98
C LEU A 21 1.00 -16.65 -0.89
N PHE A 22 0.43 -15.44 -0.79
CA PHE A 22 0.77 -14.49 0.28
C PHE A 22 0.55 -15.13 1.66
N TYR A 23 -0.66 -15.62 1.94
CA TYR A 23 -0.98 -16.24 3.23
C TYR A 23 -0.23 -17.56 3.45
N LEU A 24 -0.09 -18.39 2.42
CA LEU A 24 0.65 -19.65 2.51
C LEU A 24 2.11 -19.42 2.92
N CYS A 25 2.77 -18.42 2.34
CA CYS A 25 4.14 -18.07 2.71
C CYS A 25 4.21 -17.58 4.18
N SER A 26 3.29 -16.70 4.59
CA SER A 26 3.25 -16.21 5.98
C SER A 26 3.04 -17.34 6.99
N TYR A 27 2.07 -18.24 6.75
CA TYR A 27 1.82 -19.38 7.64
C TYR A 27 2.94 -20.42 7.62
N ALA A 28 3.57 -20.64 6.47
CA ALA A 28 4.73 -21.53 6.37
C ALA A 28 5.89 -21.02 7.23
N VAL A 29 6.22 -19.72 7.13
CA VAL A 29 7.25 -19.10 7.98
C VAL A 29 6.86 -19.16 9.45
N LEU A 30 5.59 -18.86 9.77
CA LEU A 30 5.08 -18.95 11.13
C LEU A 30 5.31 -20.36 11.73
N TYR A 31 4.92 -21.39 10.99
CA TYR A 31 5.05 -22.77 11.41
C TYR A 31 6.51 -23.22 11.52
N ILE A 32 7.35 -22.89 10.54
CA ILE A 32 8.78 -23.27 10.53
C ILE A 32 9.49 -22.67 11.75
N LEU A 33 9.30 -21.38 12.03
CA LEU A 33 9.95 -20.72 13.15
C LEU A 33 9.40 -21.21 14.50
N ALA A 34 8.10 -21.52 14.59
CA ALA A 34 7.53 -22.13 15.79
C ALA A 34 8.12 -23.53 16.07
N VAL A 35 8.30 -24.37 15.05
CA VAL A 35 8.97 -25.69 15.18
C VAL A 35 10.43 -25.56 15.61
N LEU A 36 11.10 -24.48 15.17
CA LEU A 36 12.46 -24.15 15.61
C LEU A 36 12.53 -23.54 17.02
N GLY A 37 11.38 -23.36 17.69
CA GLY A 37 11.29 -22.86 19.07
C GLY A 37 11.30 -21.34 19.20
N PHE A 38 11.08 -20.59 18.12
CA PHE A 38 10.94 -19.14 18.20
C PHE A 38 9.53 -18.76 18.64
N ASP A 39 9.44 -17.96 19.69
CA ASP A 39 8.19 -17.34 20.16
C ASP A 39 7.77 -16.19 19.21
N SER A 40 6.53 -16.22 18.71
CA SER A 40 6.00 -15.25 17.73
C SER A 40 5.94 -13.82 18.26
N ASP A 41 5.68 -13.68 19.54
CA ASP A 41 5.47 -12.40 20.19
C ASP A 41 6.84 -11.79 20.53
N ARG A 42 7.83 -12.63 20.83
CA ARG A 42 9.20 -12.20 21.09
C ARG A 42 10.04 -11.93 19.84
N TYR A 43 9.82 -12.65 18.74
CA TYR A 43 10.66 -12.56 17.53
C TYR A 43 9.91 -12.06 16.28
N THR A 44 8.90 -11.19 16.48
CA THR A 44 8.03 -10.66 15.41
C THR A 44 8.80 -10.04 14.25
N GLY A 45 9.98 -9.43 14.50
CA GLY A 45 10.85 -8.91 13.44
C GLY A 45 11.34 -10.01 12.51
N LEU A 46 11.85 -11.11 13.07
CA LEU A 46 12.26 -12.30 12.32
C LEU A 46 11.09 -12.89 11.53
N TYR A 47 9.92 -13.07 12.16
CA TYR A 47 8.71 -13.55 11.49
C TYR A 47 8.33 -12.64 10.31
N CYS A 48 8.35 -11.32 10.51
CA CYS A 48 8.00 -10.34 9.49
C CYS A 48 8.98 -10.39 8.30
N VAL A 49 10.29 -10.26 8.55
CA VAL A 49 11.28 -10.22 7.45
C VAL A 49 11.33 -11.53 6.66
N SER A 50 11.22 -12.68 7.35
CA SER A 50 11.21 -13.98 6.70
C SER A 50 9.93 -14.20 5.88
N SER A 51 8.77 -13.82 6.41
CA SER A 51 7.49 -13.92 5.71
C SER A 51 7.50 -13.08 4.45
N TYR A 52 7.81 -11.79 4.56
CA TYR A 52 7.81 -10.88 3.43
C TYR A 52 8.94 -11.15 2.43
N GLY A 53 10.09 -11.67 2.88
CA GLY A 53 11.15 -12.16 2.00
C GLY A 53 10.68 -13.34 1.14
N LEU A 54 10.02 -14.32 1.77
CA LEU A 54 9.46 -15.48 1.07
C LEU A 54 8.32 -15.07 0.11
N ILE A 55 7.40 -14.23 0.58
CA ILE A 55 6.30 -13.67 -0.23
C ILE A 55 6.86 -12.97 -1.46
N MET A 56 7.86 -12.09 -1.32
CA MET A 56 8.46 -11.39 -2.45
C MET A 56 9.06 -12.36 -3.47
N LEU A 57 9.78 -13.39 -3.00
CA LEU A 57 10.36 -14.42 -3.88
C LEU A 57 9.27 -15.16 -4.67
N PHE A 58 8.20 -15.59 -3.99
CA PHE A 58 7.10 -16.32 -4.62
C PHE A 58 6.27 -15.44 -5.55
N LEU A 59 5.93 -14.21 -5.15
CA LEU A 59 5.22 -13.27 -6.00
C LEU A 59 6.04 -12.90 -7.24
N TRP A 60 7.35 -12.71 -7.11
CA TRP A 60 8.24 -12.45 -8.24
C TRP A 60 8.32 -13.63 -9.20
N THR A 61 8.42 -14.85 -8.67
CA THR A 61 8.40 -16.09 -9.46
C THR A 61 7.06 -16.28 -10.17
N PHE A 62 5.97 -16.14 -9.43
CA PHE A 62 4.60 -16.16 -9.95
C PHE A 62 4.41 -15.15 -11.08
N TRP A 63 4.84 -13.91 -10.86
CA TRP A 63 4.78 -12.86 -11.87
C TRP A 63 5.61 -13.19 -13.12
N ARG A 64 6.81 -13.78 -12.97
CA ARG A 64 7.61 -14.23 -14.11
C ARG A 64 6.92 -15.32 -14.93
N ILE A 65 6.29 -16.30 -14.28
CA ILE A 65 5.64 -17.44 -14.96
C ILE A 65 4.34 -17.01 -15.64
N THR A 66 3.57 -16.14 -14.99
CA THR A 66 2.24 -15.69 -15.46
C THR A 66 2.30 -14.55 -16.48
N ARG A 67 3.48 -13.97 -16.72
CA ARG A 67 3.73 -12.94 -17.73
C ARG A 67 3.76 -13.53 -19.14
N GLN A 68 2.60 -13.86 -19.68
CA GLN A 68 2.53 -14.39 -21.05
C GLN A 68 2.43 -13.33 -22.17
N SER A 69 2.14 -12.04 -21.88
CA SER A 69 2.16 -11.00 -22.94
C SER A 69 2.01 -9.54 -22.50
N GLU A 70 1.55 -9.22 -21.29
CA GLU A 70 1.13 -7.85 -20.92
C GLU A 70 1.91 -7.21 -19.77
N LYS A 71 2.10 -5.89 -19.85
CA LYS A 71 2.76 -5.08 -18.82
C LYS A 71 1.80 -4.77 -17.68
N PHE A 72 1.92 -5.51 -16.58
CA PHE A 72 1.16 -5.27 -15.35
C PHE A 72 1.70 -4.14 -14.48
N ILE A 73 3.02 -3.88 -14.56
CA ILE A 73 3.71 -2.90 -13.71
C ILE A 73 4.30 -1.80 -14.59
N TYR A 74 3.92 -0.57 -14.31
CA TYR A 74 4.39 0.61 -15.00
C TYR A 74 5.48 1.36 -14.21
N PHE A 75 6.45 1.91 -14.94
CA PHE A 75 7.60 2.66 -14.42
C PHE A 75 7.81 3.96 -15.22
N LYS A 76 6.72 4.69 -15.52
CA LYS A 76 6.79 5.96 -16.26
C LYS A 76 7.64 6.96 -15.49
N LYS A 77 8.52 7.70 -16.17
CA LYS A 77 9.36 8.73 -15.52
C LYS A 77 8.46 9.80 -14.88
N THR A 78 8.77 10.18 -13.65
CA THR A 78 7.97 11.12 -12.87
C THR A 78 8.74 12.40 -12.57
N SER A 79 8.06 13.55 -12.60
CA SER A 79 8.68 14.84 -12.29
C SER A 79 8.90 15.04 -10.78
N PRO A 80 9.77 15.99 -10.38
CA PRO A 80 9.92 16.38 -8.97
C PRO A 80 8.60 16.78 -8.31
N SER A 81 7.74 17.52 -9.01
CA SER A 81 6.43 17.90 -8.49
C SER A 81 5.54 16.71 -8.14
N GLN A 82 5.54 15.63 -8.93
CA GLN A 82 4.78 14.42 -8.60
C GLN A 82 5.31 13.75 -7.34
N LYS A 83 6.64 13.69 -7.17
CA LYS A 83 7.26 13.13 -5.97
C LYS A 83 6.89 13.95 -4.72
N ILE A 84 6.94 15.28 -4.82
CA ILE A 84 6.52 16.19 -3.74
C ILE A 84 5.03 15.96 -3.42
N SER A 85 4.16 15.93 -4.44
CA SER A 85 2.73 15.66 -4.25
C SER A 85 2.49 14.35 -3.52
N VAL A 86 3.23 13.29 -3.87
CA VAL A 86 3.14 11.98 -3.23
C VAL A 86 3.56 12.02 -1.76
N VAL A 87 4.62 12.74 -1.40
CA VAL A 87 5.03 12.93 0.00
C VAL A 87 3.95 13.69 0.78
N LEU A 88 3.40 14.77 0.22
CA LEU A 88 2.31 15.54 0.85
C LEU A 88 1.08 14.65 1.08
N ILE A 89 0.69 13.88 0.06
CA ILE A 89 -0.43 12.92 0.13
C ILE A 89 -0.19 11.91 1.24
N ALA A 90 1.01 11.36 1.38
CA ALA A 90 1.32 10.37 2.42
C ALA A 90 1.16 10.94 3.84
N ILE A 91 1.69 12.15 4.08
CA ILE A 91 1.59 12.80 5.40
C ILE A 91 0.14 13.17 5.72
N GLY A 92 -0.59 13.76 4.76
CA GLY A 92 -1.99 14.13 4.97
C GLY A 92 -2.92 12.92 5.11
N LEU A 93 -2.65 11.82 4.40
CA LEU A 93 -3.37 10.55 4.56
C LEU A 93 -3.16 9.98 5.97
N ALA A 94 -1.93 10.06 6.51
CA ALA A 94 -1.68 9.71 7.91
C ALA A 94 -2.49 10.60 8.89
N GLY A 95 -2.75 11.87 8.55
CA GLY A 95 -3.65 12.76 9.30
C GLY A 95 -5.11 12.29 9.28
N ILE A 96 -5.63 11.92 8.11
CA ILE A 96 -6.98 11.35 7.97
C ILE A 96 -7.13 10.10 8.84
N VAL A 97 -6.16 9.18 8.78
CA VAL A 97 -6.17 7.97 9.60
C VAL A 97 -6.05 8.30 11.08
N THR A 98 -5.27 9.30 11.46
CA THR A 98 -5.18 9.75 12.86
C THR A 98 -6.54 10.23 13.39
N ILE A 99 -7.32 10.96 12.60
CA ILE A 99 -8.70 11.35 12.96
C ILE A 99 -9.59 10.11 13.13
N TYR A 100 -9.51 9.16 12.19
CA TYR A 100 -10.24 7.90 12.27
C TYR A 100 -9.92 7.15 13.59
N MET A 101 -8.64 7.05 13.95
CA MET A 101 -8.19 6.39 15.18
C MET A 101 -8.67 7.11 16.44
N PHE A 102 -8.60 8.44 16.48
CA PHE A 102 -9.13 9.20 17.62
C PHE A 102 -10.65 9.10 17.74
N GLY A 103 -11.37 9.09 16.62
CA GLY A 103 -12.81 8.85 16.60
C GLY A 103 -13.15 7.48 17.17
N ALA A 104 -12.44 6.44 16.73
CA ALA A 104 -12.60 5.09 17.27
C ALA A 104 -12.29 5.04 18.78
N ALA A 105 -11.19 5.64 19.21
CA ALA A 105 -10.79 5.69 20.63
C ALA A 105 -11.76 6.50 21.51
N TYR A 106 -12.45 7.50 20.95
CA TYR A 106 -13.50 8.22 21.66
C TYR A 106 -14.76 7.37 21.80
N LEU A 107 -15.19 6.73 20.71
CA LEU A 107 -16.39 5.89 20.68
C LEU A 107 -16.26 4.61 21.51
N SER A 108 -15.04 4.07 21.66
CA SER A 108 -14.80 2.86 22.46
C SER A 108 -15.09 3.02 23.95
N LYS A 109 -15.21 4.26 24.44
CA LYS A 109 -15.69 4.55 25.80
C LYS A 109 -17.16 4.12 26.01
N TYR A 110 -17.91 3.97 24.92
CA TYR A 110 -19.33 3.63 24.94
C TYR A 110 -19.63 2.26 24.32
N LEU A 111 -18.68 1.67 23.59
CA LEU A 111 -18.85 0.44 22.83
C LEU A 111 -17.72 -0.55 23.17
N GLU A 112 -18.01 -1.55 24.01
CA GLU A 112 -17.01 -2.53 24.45
C GLU A 112 -16.43 -3.31 23.26
N SER A 113 -17.25 -3.69 22.29
CA SER A 113 -16.77 -4.35 21.07
C SER A 113 -15.72 -3.50 20.35
N LEU A 114 -15.87 -2.18 20.28
CA LEU A 114 -14.89 -1.31 19.63
C LEU A 114 -13.59 -1.19 20.44
N LYS A 115 -13.67 -1.33 21.77
CA LYS A 115 -12.49 -1.34 22.65
C LYS A 115 -11.63 -2.58 22.40
N GLU A 116 -12.24 -3.76 22.28
CA GLU A 116 -11.53 -5.01 21.92
C GLU A 116 -10.76 -4.86 20.61
N HIS A 117 -11.41 -4.37 19.55
CA HIS A 117 -10.75 -4.15 18.25
C HIS A 117 -9.63 -3.09 18.29
N LEU A 118 -9.71 -2.10 19.19
CA LEU A 118 -8.65 -1.11 19.38
C LEU A 118 -7.45 -1.70 20.12
N ASP A 119 -7.68 -2.58 21.09
CA ASP A 119 -6.60 -3.24 21.81
C ASP A 119 -5.89 -4.25 20.90
N GLU A 120 -6.63 -5.05 20.13
CA GLU A 120 -6.06 -5.88 19.05
C GLU A 120 -5.25 -5.04 18.04
N TYR A 121 -5.76 -3.87 17.64
CA TYR A 121 -5.02 -2.97 16.76
C TYR A 121 -3.69 -2.51 17.37
N LYS A 122 -3.66 -2.16 18.68
CA LYS A 122 -2.41 -1.75 19.34
C LYS A 122 -1.40 -2.90 19.32
N GLN A 123 -1.86 -4.14 19.44
CA GLN A 123 -1.01 -5.32 19.39
C GLN A 123 -0.29 -5.48 18.04
N THR A 124 -0.94 -5.11 16.94
CA THR A 124 -0.32 -5.24 15.61
C THR A 124 0.63 -4.11 15.25
N VAL A 125 0.47 -2.90 15.81
CA VAL A 125 1.26 -1.71 15.42
C VAL A 125 2.31 -1.30 16.44
N ASP A 126 2.13 -1.64 17.72
CA ASP A 126 3.09 -1.39 18.79
C ASP A 126 3.81 -2.69 19.15
N ARG A 127 5.13 -2.71 18.93
CA ARG A 127 5.98 -3.88 19.14
C ARG A 127 5.98 -4.35 20.59
N TYR A 128 5.68 -3.46 21.54
CA TYR A 128 5.82 -3.68 22.97
C TYR A 128 4.46 -3.75 23.70
N SER A 129 3.37 -3.84 22.95
CA SER A 129 2.00 -3.96 23.45
C SER A 129 1.81 -5.15 24.42
N ASP A 130 2.28 -6.33 24.03
CA ASP A 130 2.07 -7.59 24.79
C ASP A 130 3.35 -8.15 25.42
N VAL A 131 4.53 -7.64 25.02
CA VAL A 131 5.82 -8.16 25.48
C VAL A 131 6.67 -7.05 26.09
N PRO A 132 7.16 -7.21 27.33
CA PRO A 132 8.08 -6.25 27.94
C PRO A 132 9.30 -6.05 27.05
N GLN A 133 9.65 -4.80 26.81
CA GLN A 133 10.70 -4.43 25.88
C GLN A 133 12.06 -5.09 26.18
N GLU A 134 12.41 -5.34 27.44
CA GLU A 134 13.65 -6.01 27.83
C GLU A 134 13.76 -7.45 27.27
N GLN A 135 12.62 -8.07 26.98
CA GLN A 135 12.56 -9.43 26.48
C GLN A 135 12.75 -9.48 24.96
N VAL A 136 12.45 -8.39 24.24
CA VAL A 136 12.61 -8.31 22.79
C VAL A 136 14.05 -7.93 22.45
N PRO A 137 14.79 -8.77 21.68
CA PRO A 137 16.15 -8.43 21.27
C PRO A 137 16.17 -7.18 20.38
N LEU A 138 17.15 -6.29 20.58
CA LEU A 138 17.29 -5.06 19.78
C LEU A 138 17.35 -5.32 18.27
N TRP A 139 18.07 -6.36 17.86
CA TRP A 139 18.19 -6.71 16.45
C TRP A 139 16.82 -7.07 15.85
N ASP A 140 15.94 -7.73 16.61
CA ASP A 140 14.59 -8.09 16.17
C ASP A 140 13.72 -6.84 16.02
N SER A 141 13.79 -5.92 16.99
CA SER A 141 13.11 -4.62 16.90
C SER A 141 13.57 -3.82 15.67
N ILE A 142 14.87 -3.78 15.39
CA ILE A 142 15.42 -3.08 14.20
C ILE A 142 14.90 -3.73 12.92
N ILE A 143 14.93 -5.06 12.84
CA ILE A 143 14.39 -5.79 11.68
C ILE A 143 12.90 -5.50 11.50
N TYR A 144 12.11 -5.56 12.58
CA TYR A 144 10.68 -5.26 12.55
C TYR A 144 10.43 -3.84 12.02
N ILE A 145 11.11 -2.85 12.60
CA ILE A 145 11.01 -1.43 12.21
C ILE A 145 11.33 -1.28 10.72
N LEU A 146 12.49 -1.76 10.26
CA LEU A 146 12.93 -1.64 8.87
C LEU A 146 11.97 -2.35 7.91
N THR A 147 11.57 -3.58 8.22
CA THR A 147 10.69 -4.39 7.36
C THR A 147 9.34 -3.71 7.20
N THR A 148 8.76 -3.19 8.28
CA THR A 148 7.41 -2.58 8.33
C THR A 148 7.26 -1.38 7.39
N PHE A 149 8.26 -0.50 7.26
CA PHE A 149 8.16 0.65 6.35
C PHE A 149 8.86 0.46 5.00
N THR A 150 9.56 -0.66 4.77
CA THR A 150 10.25 -0.92 3.50
C THR A 150 9.68 -2.14 2.77
N LEU A 151 9.98 -3.33 3.27
CA LEU A 151 9.67 -4.58 2.59
C LEU A 151 8.17 -4.88 2.58
N VAL A 152 7.44 -4.58 3.66
CA VAL A 152 5.97 -4.74 3.72
C VAL A 152 5.28 -3.91 2.62
N PRO A 153 5.47 -2.57 2.56
CA PRO A 153 4.98 -1.76 1.44
C PRO A 153 5.37 -2.31 0.07
N LEU A 154 6.62 -2.71 -0.12
CA LEU A 154 7.08 -3.21 -1.42
C LEU A 154 6.31 -4.47 -1.85
N CYS A 155 6.13 -5.43 -0.93
CA CYS A 155 5.43 -6.68 -1.20
C CYS A 155 3.93 -6.45 -1.44
N GLU A 156 3.30 -5.67 -0.57
CA GLU A 156 1.87 -5.39 -0.68
C GLU A 156 1.59 -4.60 -1.96
N GLU A 157 2.34 -3.55 -2.28
CA GLU A 157 2.15 -2.82 -3.54
C GLU A 157 2.38 -3.72 -4.76
N PHE A 158 3.35 -4.64 -4.70
CA PHE A 158 3.59 -5.59 -5.79
C PHE A 158 2.39 -6.52 -5.99
N LEU A 159 1.85 -7.07 -4.91
CA LEU A 159 0.64 -7.91 -4.92
C LEU A 159 -0.57 -7.13 -5.43
N PHE A 160 -0.84 -5.97 -4.84
CA PHE A 160 -2.09 -5.24 -5.06
C PHE A 160 -2.08 -4.43 -6.35
N ARG A 161 -1.04 -3.64 -6.62
CA ARG A 161 -0.98 -2.76 -7.81
C ARG A 161 -0.42 -3.50 -9.00
N GLY A 162 0.56 -4.36 -8.77
CA GLY A 162 1.14 -5.20 -9.81
C GLY A 162 0.20 -6.33 -10.24
N ILE A 163 -0.17 -7.22 -9.33
CA ILE A 163 -0.88 -8.45 -9.71
C ILE A 163 -2.40 -8.23 -9.71
N ILE A 164 -3.01 -7.94 -8.57
CA ILE A 164 -4.49 -7.91 -8.42
C ILE A 164 -5.10 -6.84 -9.32
N MET A 165 -4.68 -5.58 -9.18
CA MET A 165 -5.17 -4.49 -10.03
C MET A 165 -4.85 -4.75 -11.50
N GLY A 166 -3.66 -5.27 -11.80
CA GLY A 166 -3.26 -5.64 -13.16
C GLY A 166 -4.20 -6.67 -13.80
N GLN A 167 -4.66 -7.66 -13.04
CA GLN A 167 -5.66 -8.62 -13.52
C GLN A 167 -7.04 -7.99 -13.65
N MET A 168 -7.48 -7.17 -12.70
CA MET A 168 -8.80 -6.54 -12.75
C MET A 168 -8.94 -5.59 -13.95
N ARG A 169 -7.89 -4.81 -14.26
CA ARG A 169 -7.90 -3.88 -15.42
C ARG A 169 -8.11 -4.56 -16.77
N LYS A 170 -7.90 -5.88 -16.89
CA LYS A 170 -8.17 -6.65 -18.12
C LYS A 170 -9.65 -6.92 -18.38
N ILE A 171 -10.46 -6.85 -17.33
CA ILE A 171 -11.83 -7.35 -17.33
C ILE A 171 -12.84 -6.28 -16.88
N MET A 172 -12.38 -5.16 -16.33
CA MET A 172 -13.22 -4.02 -15.94
C MET A 172 -12.51 -2.68 -16.16
N PRO A 173 -13.24 -1.54 -16.19
CA PRO A 173 -12.64 -0.22 -16.29
C PRO A 173 -11.67 0.05 -15.14
N VAL A 174 -10.61 0.82 -15.40
CA VAL A 174 -9.53 1.05 -14.42
C VAL A 174 -10.04 1.61 -13.08
N GLY A 175 -11.05 2.49 -13.08
CA GLY A 175 -11.65 3.01 -11.86
C GLY A 175 -12.28 1.92 -10.98
N PHE A 176 -12.98 0.96 -11.58
CA PHE A 176 -13.51 -0.20 -10.86
C PHE A 176 -12.40 -1.14 -10.38
N ALA A 177 -11.33 -1.30 -11.18
CA ALA A 177 -10.18 -2.08 -10.77
C ALA A 177 -9.47 -1.50 -9.53
N VAL A 178 -9.41 -0.16 -9.39
CA VAL A 178 -8.95 0.51 -8.15
C VAL A 178 -9.84 0.11 -6.98
N LEU A 179 -11.17 0.22 -7.14
CA LEU A 179 -12.11 -0.04 -6.05
C LEU A 179 -12.06 -1.50 -5.59
N VAL A 180 -12.09 -2.46 -6.52
CA VAL A 180 -12.01 -3.90 -6.20
C VAL A 180 -10.68 -4.21 -5.50
N GLN A 181 -9.56 -3.70 -6.02
CA GLN A 181 -8.26 -3.87 -5.37
C GLN A 181 -8.25 -3.31 -3.95
N ALA A 182 -8.81 -2.12 -3.73
CA ALA A 182 -8.83 -1.48 -2.42
C ALA A 182 -9.71 -2.22 -1.41
N ILE A 183 -10.83 -2.79 -1.85
CA ILE A 183 -11.68 -3.65 -1.02
C ILE A 183 -10.91 -4.90 -0.60
N VAL A 184 -10.26 -5.59 -1.55
CA VAL A 184 -9.44 -6.78 -1.24
C VAL A 184 -8.27 -6.42 -0.32
N PHE A 185 -7.66 -5.24 -0.50
CA PHE A 185 -6.61 -4.74 0.38
C PHE A 185 -7.10 -4.52 1.81
N GLY A 186 -8.26 -3.88 1.99
CA GLY A 186 -8.89 -3.72 3.29
C GLY A 186 -9.19 -5.08 3.94
N LEU A 187 -9.83 -5.99 3.21
CA LEU A 187 -10.17 -7.33 3.71
C LEU A 187 -8.95 -8.18 4.07
N MET A 188 -7.79 -7.96 3.44
CA MET A 188 -6.56 -8.69 3.76
C MET A 188 -6.10 -8.45 5.20
N HIS A 189 -6.45 -7.30 5.79
CA HIS A 189 -6.12 -6.94 7.17
C HIS A 189 -7.07 -7.57 8.21
N GLY A 190 -7.94 -8.50 7.78
CA GLY A 190 -8.95 -9.14 8.63
C GLY A 190 -10.12 -8.23 8.96
N LEU A 191 -11.15 -8.72 9.68
CA LEU A 191 -12.34 -7.94 10.09
C LEU A 191 -12.06 -7.00 11.28
N THR A 192 -10.95 -6.28 11.25
CA THR A 192 -10.50 -5.40 12.35
C THR A 192 -10.70 -3.91 12.03
N LEU A 193 -10.33 -3.05 12.99
CA LEU A 193 -10.29 -1.59 12.81
C LEU A 193 -9.43 -1.16 11.60
N HIS A 194 -8.52 -2.01 11.12
CA HIS A 194 -7.69 -1.76 9.96
C HIS A 194 -8.48 -1.60 8.66
N ILE A 195 -9.60 -2.33 8.48
CA ILE A 195 -10.36 -2.31 7.20
C ILE A 195 -10.73 -0.90 6.80
N GLY A 196 -11.26 -0.13 7.76
CA GLY A 196 -11.87 1.17 7.49
C GLY A 196 -10.88 2.13 6.84
N TYR A 197 -9.70 2.29 7.45
CA TYR A 197 -8.68 3.17 6.88
C TYR A 197 -7.87 2.50 5.76
N ALA A 198 -7.67 1.18 5.79
CA ALA A 198 -6.95 0.46 4.75
C ALA A 198 -7.67 0.58 3.40
N LEU A 199 -9.01 0.54 3.38
CA LEU A 199 -9.81 0.80 2.18
C LEU A 199 -9.53 2.20 1.60
N ILE A 200 -9.52 3.23 2.45
CA ILE A 200 -9.26 4.62 2.04
C ILE A 200 -7.85 4.75 1.47
N CYS A 201 -6.84 4.24 2.19
CA CYS A 201 -5.46 4.20 1.72
C CYS A 201 -5.33 3.42 0.42
N GLY A 202 -6.04 2.30 0.31
CA GLY A 202 -6.13 1.43 -0.86
C GLY A 202 -6.57 2.19 -2.11
N ILE A 203 -7.66 2.96 -1.99
CA ILE A 203 -8.21 3.79 -3.06
C ILE A 203 -7.20 4.89 -3.44
N VAL A 204 -6.68 5.65 -2.47
CA VAL A 204 -5.74 6.76 -2.73
C VAL A 204 -4.49 6.27 -3.46
N MET A 205 -3.86 5.21 -2.97
CA MET A 205 -2.66 4.64 -3.59
C MET A 205 -2.95 4.01 -4.95
N GLY A 206 -4.12 3.37 -5.13
CA GLY A 206 -4.55 2.86 -6.44
C GLY A 206 -4.79 3.97 -7.47
N LEU A 207 -5.35 5.11 -7.05
CA LEU A 207 -5.53 6.30 -7.88
C LEU A 207 -4.20 6.97 -8.21
N VAL A 208 -3.30 7.14 -7.24
CA VAL A 208 -1.95 7.69 -7.48
C VAL A 208 -1.17 6.80 -8.45
N TYR A 209 -1.26 5.48 -8.31
CA TYR A 209 -0.67 4.54 -9.26
C TYR A 209 -1.21 4.75 -10.68
N MET A 210 -2.53 4.94 -10.83
CA MET A 210 -3.17 5.27 -12.11
C MET A 210 -2.77 6.64 -12.65
N PHE A 211 -2.60 7.65 -11.80
CA PHE A 211 -2.26 9.02 -12.23
C PHE A 211 -0.81 9.13 -12.69
N CYS A 212 0.09 8.39 -12.03
CA CYS A 212 1.52 8.47 -12.27
C CYS A 212 2.05 7.39 -13.22
N ASP A 213 1.33 6.28 -13.40
CA ASP A 213 1.81 5.05 -14.08
C ASP A 213 3.22 4.66 -13.62
N ASN A 214 3.46 4.76 -12.31
CA ASN A 214 4.75 4.46 -11.70
C ASN A 214 4.56 3.70 -10.39
N PHE A 215 5.13 2.51 -10.34
CA PHE A 215 5.09 1.60 -9.19
C PHE A 215 5.66 2.19 -7.90
N TRP A 216 6.72 2.98 -7.99
CA TRP A 216 7.38 3.55 -6.81
C TRP A 216 6.56 4.63 -6.11
N MET A 217 5.57 5.22 -6.78
CA MET A 217 4.72 6.26 -6.20
C MET A 217 3.82 5.75 -5.06
N PRO A 218 2.99 4.72 -5.25
CA PRO A 218 2.23 4.15 -4.14
C PRO A 218 3.14 3.49 -3.09
N VAL A 219 4.27 2.87 -3.48
CA VAL A 219 5.26 2.33 -2.51
C VAL A 219 5.78 3.44 -1.59
N LEU A 220 6.12 4.61 -2.14
CA LEU A 220 6.57 5.73 -1.33
C LEU A 220 5.47 6.24 -0.37
N ILE A 221 4.21 6.30 -0.81
CA ILE A 221 3.08 6.66 0.07
C ILE A 221 3.00 5.68 1.23
N HIS A 222 2.99 4.39 0.91
CA HIS A 222 2.82 3.32 1.88
C HIS A 222 4.00 3.27 2.87
N SER A 223 5.24 3.39 2.39
CA SER A 223 6.43 3.46 3.23
C SER A 223 6.38 4.64 4.20
N ILE A 224 6.03 5.84 3.74
CA ILE A 224 5.90 7.01 4.62
C ILE A 224 4.75 6.81 5.62
N PHE A 225 3.63 6.25 5.16
CA PHE A 225 2.48 5.96 6.02
C PHE A 225 2.85 4.99 7.15
N ASN A 226 3.49 3.86 6.86
CA ASN A 226 3.92 2.89 7.86
C ASN A 226 5.01 3.46 8.78
N PHE A 227 5.90 4.28 8.24
CA PHE A 227 6.92 4.96 9.04
C PHE A 227 6.30 5.90 10.07
N LEU A 228 5.39 6.78 9.64
CA LEU A 228 4.72 7.75 10.51
C LEU A 228 3.64 7.12 11.41
N GLY A 229 3.11 5.96 11.03
CA GLY A 229 2.05 5.24 11.74
C GLY A 229 2.57 4.31 12.83
N SER A 230 3.69 3.62 12.60
CA SER A 230 4.22 2.61 13.52
C SER A 230 5.73 2.73 13.72
N SER A 231 6.55 2.68 12.65
CA SER A 231 8.00 2.50 12.81
C SER A 231 8.66 3.62 13.60
N PHE A 232 8.26 4.88 13.40
CA PHE A 232 8.83 6.01 14.13
C PHE A 232 8.53 5.96 15.64
N SER A 233 7.30 5.58 16.02
CA SER A 233 6.94 5.40 17.43
C SER A 233 7.77 4.28 18.07
N ASN A 234 7.91 3.15 17.38
CA ASN A 234 8.72 2.03 17.83
C ASN A 234 10.20 2.39 17.98
N ILE A 235 10.74 3.26 17.12
CA ILE A 235 12.10 3.82 17.26
C ILE A 235 12.20 4.64 18.55
N LEU A 236 11.29 5.60 18.78
CA LEU A 236 11.31 6.43 19.98
C LEU A 236 11.20 5.61 21.27
N ASN A 237 10.48 4.49 21.22
CA ASN A 237 10.33 3.58 22.34
C ASN A 237 11.57 2.72 22.60
N LEU A 238 12.61 2.71 21.75
CA LEU A 238 13.85 1.96 21.99
C LEU A 238 14.57 2.45 23.26
N LYS A 239 14.75 1.55 24.24
CA LYS A 239 15.47 1.83 25.50
C LYS A 239 16.89 2.35 25.28
N GLN A 240 17.54 1.87 24.23
CA GLN A 240 18.89 2.27 23.86
C GLN A 240 19.00 3.74 23.45
N LEU A 241 17.90 4.36 22.98
CA LEU A 241 17.88 5.79 22.71
C LEU A 241 17.65 6.62 23.97
N GLY A 242 17.16 6.01 25.05
CA GLY A 242 16.97 6.66 26.34
C GLY A 242 16.02 7.87 26.29
N VAL A 243 15.09 7.93 25.32
CA VAL A 243 14.21 9.10 25.15
C VAL A 243 13.23 9.20 26.33
N PRO A 244 13.28 10.27 27.13
CA PRO A 244 12.37 10.49 28.25
C PRO A 244 10.90 10.47 27.81
N SER A 245 10.00 10.01 28.69
CA SER A 245 8.57 9.82 28.36
C SER A 245 7.85 11.12 28.00
N ASP A 246 8.19 12.23 28.66
CA ASP A 246 7.70 13.57 28.39
C ASP A 246 8.15 14.06 26.99
N ILE A 247 9.41 13.81 26.63
CA ILE A 247 9.94 14.12 25.29
C ILE A 247 9.23 13.26 24.23
N ARG A 248 9.03 11.96 24.47
CA ARG A 248 8.29 11.07 23.56
C ARG A 248 6.85 11.55 23.34
N ALA A 249 6.18 11.98 24.41
CA ALA A 249 4.83 12.53 24.34
C ALA A 249 4.78 13.82 23.51
N ASN A 250 5.72 14.74 23.74
CA ASN A 250 5.82 15.99 22.99
C ASN A 250 6.08 15.76 21.49
N ILE A 251 6.97 14.82 21.15
CA ILE A 251 7.24 14.44 19.76
C ILE A 251 5.99 13.83 19.12
N SER A 252 5.33 12.91 19.81
CA SER A 252 4.10 12.26 19.32
C SER A 252 2.99 13.27 19.08
N TYR A 253 2.79 14.21 20.02
CA TYR A 253 1.84 15.31 19.87
C TYR A 253 2.18 16.21 18.67
N THR A 254 3.45 16.61 18.54
CA THR A 254 3.92 17.43 17.42
C THR A 254 3.68 16.73 16.08
N LEU A 255 3.93 15.42 15.99
CA LEU A 255 3.66 14.66 14.78
C LEU A 255 2.17 14.62 14.42
N VAL A 256 1.28 14.52 15.40
CA VAL A 256 -0.18 14.61 15.16
C VAL A 256 -0.52 15.98 14.55
N LEU A 257 0.02 17.08 15.09
CA LEU A 257 -0.21 18.41 14.55
C LEU A 257 0.32 18.55 13.11
N VAL A 258 1.52 18.03 12.83
CA VAL A 258 2.09 18.01 11.47
C VAL A 258 1.16 17.25 10.53
N LYS A 259 0.73 16.04 10.89
CA LYS A 259 -0.20 15.24 10.07
C LYS A 259 -1.48 16.00 9.74
N TYR A 260 -2.05 16.73 10.71
CA TYR A 260 -3.24 17.57 10.48
C TYR A 260 -2.96 18.77 9.58
N PHE A 261 -1.87 19.49 9.83
CA PHE A 261 -1.48 20.64 9.01
C PHE A 261 -1.33 20.25 7.53
N PHE A 262 -0.79 19.06 7.25
CA PHE A 262 -0.56 18.58 5.89
C PHE A 262 -1.79 17.96 5.20
N MET A 263 -2.94 17.83 5.87
CA MET A 263 -4.17 17.31 5.23
C MET A 263 -4.66 18.19 4.07
N PHE A 264 -4.63 19.52 4.24
CA PHE A 264 -5.05 20.43 3.18
C PHE A 264 -4.07 20.46 1.99
N PRO A 265 -2.74 20.60 2.20
CA PRO A 265 -1.75 20.40 1.15
C PRO A 265 -1.86 19.05 0.42
N ALA A 266 -2.17 17.97 1.14
CA ALA A 266 -2.39 16.64 0.55
C ALA A 266 -3.58 16.63 -0.42
N ALA A 267 -4.69 17.27 -0.07
CA ALA A 267 -5.85 17.38 -0.95
C ALA A 267 -5.52 18.16 -2.23
N LEU A 268 -4.82 19.29 -2.12
CA LEU A 268 -4.35 20.07 -3.27
C LEU A 268 -3.38 19.27 -4.15
N ALA A 269 -2.45 18.55 -3.53
CA ALA A 269 -1.51 17.67 -4.22
C ALA A 269 -2.22 16.54 -4.98
N PHE A 270 -3.24 15.94 -4.38
CA PHE A 270 -4.05 14.91 -5.02
C PHE A 270 -4.82 15.45 -6.23
N VAL A 271 -5.47 16.62 -6.08
CA VAL A 271 -6.16 17.30 -7.17
C VAL A 271 -5.20 17.66 -8.30
N TYR A 272 -3.98 18.13 -7.97
CA TYR A 272 -2.93 18.40 -8.95
C TYR A 272 -2.55 17.15 -9.76
N LEU A 273 -2.34 16.01 -9.11
CA LEU A 273 -2.02 14.75 -9.80
C LEU A 273 -3.16 14.30 -10.72
N TRP A 274 -4.41 14.41 -10.25
CA TRP A 274 -5.59 14.09 -11.03
C TRP A 274 -5.74 15.01 -12.25
N TYR A 275 -5.60 16.32 -12.08
CA TYR A 275 -5.66 17.29 -13.17
C TYR A 275 -4.60 17.00 -14.24
N ARG A 276 -3.36 16.75 -13.81
CA ARG A 276 -2.27 16.41 -14.71
C ARG A 276 -2.54 15.12 -15.49
N TYR A 277 -3.05 14.10 -14.81
CA TYR A 277 -3.44 12.85 -15.44
C TYR A 277 -4.50 13.07 -16.53
N LYS A 278 -5.53 13.86 -16.23
CA LYS A 278 -6.60 14.18 -17.19
C LYS A 278 -6.05 14.94 -18.40
N LYS A 279 -5.26 15.98 -18.16
CA LYS A 279 -4.63 16.78 -19.22
C LYS A 279 -3.76 15.92 -20.14
N ASN A 280 -2.91 15.05 -19.57
CA ASN A 280 -2.09 14.14 -20.37
C ASN A 280 -2.95 13.22 -21.26
N LYS A 281 -4.08 12.72 -20.77
CA LYS A 281 -4.98 11.89 -21.58
C LYS A 281 -5.67 12.68 -22.69
N GLU A 282 -6.05 13.92 -22.43
CA GLU A 282 -6.62 14.81 -23.44
C GLU A 282 -5.59 15.17 -24.53
N ASP A 283 -4.34 15.41 -24.14
CA ASP A 283 -3.23 15.66 -25.06
C ASP A 283 -2.89 14.41 -25.90
N GLU A 284 -2.84 13.22 -25.28
CA GLU A 284 -2.63 11.94 -25.99
C GLU A 284 -3.76 11.67 -27.01
N ALA A 285 -5.03 11.88 -26.63
CA ALA A 285 -6.16 11.70 -27.53
C ALA A 285 -6.13 12.66 -28.73
N ARG A 286 -5.69 13.91 -28.50
CA ARG A 286 -5.55 14.92 -29.54
C ARG A 286 -4.46 14.56 -30.54
N HIS A 287 -3.28 14.15 -30.08
CA HIS A 287 -2.20 13.74 -30.96
C HIS A 287 -2.53 12.51 -31.80
N ILE A 288 -3.28 11.55 -31.24
CA ILE A 288 -3.77 10.39 -32.01
C ILE A 288 -4.73 10.84 -33.12
N LYS A 289 -5.63 11.79 -32.81
CA LYS A 289 -6.57 12.34 -33.78
C LYS A 289 -5.84 13.10 -34.89
N GLU A 290 -4.92 13.99 -34.54
CA GLU A 290 -4.08 14.75 -35.50
C GLU A 290 -3.27 13.81 -36.41
N ALA A 291 -2.68 12.75 -35.85
CA ALA A 291 -1.93 11.76 -36.64
C ALA A 291 -2.82 10.95 -37.59
N ALA A 292 -4.05 10.61 -37.18
CA ALA A 292 -5.01 9.91 -38.04
C ALA A 292 -5.47 10.80 -39.20
N GLU A 293 -5.75 12.08 -38.93
CA GLU A 293 -6.15 13.07 -39.94
C GLU A 293 -5.02 13.32 -40.96
N ALA A 294 -3.77 13.43 -40.51
CA ALA A 294 -2.61 13.56 -41.39
C ALA A 294 -2.41 12.32 -42.29
N TYR A 295 -2.54 11.11 -41.73
CA TYR A 295 -2.43 9.88 -42.51
C TYR A 295 -3.52 9.76 -43.58
N THR A 296 -4.76 10.16 -43.26
CA THR A 296 -5.85 10.16 -44.25
C THR A 296 -5.59 11.16 -45.39
N ALA A 297 -5.09 12.36 -45.08
CA ALA A 297 -4.77 13.37 -46.08
C ALA A 297 -3.66 12.89 -47.04
N ASP A 298 -2.57 12.34 -46.50
CA ASP A 298 -1.47 11.78 -47.31
C ASP A 298 -1.94 10.64 -48.22
N SER A 299 -2.87 9.79 -47.73
CA SER A 299 -3.41 8.68 -48.51
C SER A 299 -4.33 9.13 -49.66
N GLU A 300 -5.11 10.20 -49.46
CA GLU A 300 -5.96 10.78 -50.51
C GLU A 300 -5.10 11.47 -51.58
N GLU A 301 -4.05 12.17 -51.18
CA GLU A 301 -3.11 12.80 -52.12
C GLU A 301 -2.38 11.76 -52.98
N ALA A 302 -1.92 10.65 -52.37
CA ALA A 302 -1.25 9.56 -53.09
C ALA A 302 -2.17 8.79 -54.06
N LEU A 303 -3.48 8.75 -53.82
CA LEU A 303 -4.47 8.14 -54.74
C LEU A 303 -4.88 9.08 -55.88
N SER A 304 -4.60 10.38 -55.73
CA SER A 304 -4.93 11.42 -56.72
C SER A 304 -3.82 11.67 -57.75
N CYS A 305 -2.64 11.09 -57.56
CA CYS A 305 -1.48 11.12 -58.46
C CYS A 305 -1.35 9.80 -59.25
#